data_AF-A0A2E3P946-F1
#
_entry.id   AF-A0A2E3P946-F1
#
_cell.length_a   1.000
_cell.length_b   1.000
_cell.length_c   1.000
_cell.angle_alpha   90.00
_cell.angle_beta   90.00
_cell.angle_gamma   90.00
#
_symmetry.space_group_name_H-M   'P 1'
#
loop_
_entity.id
_entity.type
_entity.pdbx_description
1 polymer ?
#
loop_
_entity_poly.entity_id
_entity_poly.type
_entity_poly.pdbx_seq_one_letter_code
_entity_poly.pdbx_strand_id
1 'polypeptide(L)'
;MRTLYLHIGHSKTGSSFLQASFANSIEAMAEHGIDYPGAPNAAAEGWKISSGNGQALMTEPAKNIKVSGERVFFSAERLFLAFASEAEWKTRLNIFCTVHKITSVEVLMFLRDPIPHAESSYQQMVKRGGSTETVDAIFTKYVQPELVLSALTRDFGTVPVNWHVYNYDRHKSELLPITERFLGIPEGTLTRGGDRAVNRSMTAGEIAFLRGMNGHDRIAASKLADALCNEVPEVTSDALYPSAALQQEMLDRLADVIAQVDALLDPEECYGTDIKPPAENSEAFTFSPRQIEVLTETLGHRVSEVTRQMLIERARRQINMAQNRFDRGKLDDAATLLSRSETALVGLEGHGDVDGLLKVIAKLRKGIEEKSLLAAAEKPKPRPKPEAVPVPEAAPKPVAADAVPDAAPAEAPGEGADVGPDDRPTSDKPERTQG
;
A
#
# COMPACT_ATOMS: atom_id res chain seq x y z
N MET A 1 -23.31 2.69 -35.42
CA MET A 1 -23.72 2.58 -33.99
C MET A 1 -22.57 1.92 -33.26
N ARG A 2 -22.33 2.22 -31.98
CA ARG A 2 -21.15 1.69 -31.26
C ARG A 2 -21.51 0.68 -30.18
N THR A 3 -20.58 -0.22 -29.88
CA THR A 3 -20.69 -1.18 -28.78
C THR A 3 -19.58 -0.94 -27.76
N LEU A 4 -19.95 -0.92 -26.49
CA LEU A 4 -19.02 -0.84 -25.37
C LEU A 4 -18.78 -2.24 -24.81
N TYR A 5 -17.55 -2.73 -24.91
CA TYR A 5 -17.10 -3.96 -24.28
C TYR A 5 -16.45 -3.61 -22.94
N LEU A 6 -16.85 -4.32 -21.90
CA LEU A 6 -16.29 -4.18 -20.55
C LEU A 6 -15.80 -5.54 -20.08
N HIS A 7 -14.53 -5.62 -19.71
CA HIS A 7 -14.06 -6.70 -18.85
C HIS A 7 -14.13 -6.22 -17.41
N ILE A 8 -15.05 -6.81 -16.64
CA ILE A 8 -15.18 -6.56 -15.21
C ILE A 8 -14.95 -7.90 -14.50
N GLY A 9 -13.79 -8.08 -13.90
CA GLY A 9 -13.54 -9.21 -13.01
C GLY A 9 -13.69 -8.73 -11.59
N HIS A 10 -14.40 -9.47 -10.74
CA HIS A 10 -14.15 -9.32 -9.32
C HIS A 10 -12.73 -9.81 -9.01
N SER A 11 -12.16 -9.37 -7.89
CA SER A 11 -10.76 -9.65 -7.54
C SER A 11 -10.40 -11.13 -7.73
N LYS A 12 -9.13 -11.42 -8.08
CA LYS A 12 -8.59 -12.80 -8.07
C LYS A 12 -9.16 -13.76 -9.14
N THR A 13 -9.58 -13.23 -10.28
CA THR A 13 -10.11 -13.97 -11.45
C THR A 13 -9.22 -13.83 -12.70
N GLY A 14 -7.92 -13.53 -12.51
CA GLY A 14 -6.99 -13.35 -13.63
C GLY A 14 -7.01 -11.95 -14.26
N SER A 15 -7.74 -10.99 -13.70
CA SER A 15 -7.83 -9.62 -14.23
C SER A 15 -6.48 -8.96 -14.53
N SER A 16 -5.48 -9.12 -13.64
CA SER A 16 -4.15 -8.53 -13.87
C SER A 16 -3.42 -9.15 -15.07
N PHE A 17 -3.60 -10.46 -15.31
CA PHE A 17 -3.04 -11.15 -16.47
C PHE A 17 -3.68 -10.66 -17.76
N LEU A 18 -5.02 -10.60 -17.78
CA LEU A 18 -5.78 -10.10 -18.91
C LEU A 18 -5.45 -8.63 -19.22
N GLN A 19 -5.37 -7.77 -18.20
CA GLN A 19 -5.04 -6.35 -18.36
C GLN A 19 -3.63 -6.12 -18.90
N ALA A 20 -2.65 -6.93 -18.46
CA ALA A 20 -1.31 -6.90 -19.04
C ALA A 20 -1.35 -7.32 -20.52
N SER A 21 -2.09 -8.39 -20.84
CA SER A 21 -2.28 -8.82 -22.25
C SER A 21 -2.88 -7.71 -23.11
N PHE A 22 -3.97 -7.07 -22.66
CA PHE A 22 -4.64 -5.99 -23.41
C PHE A 22 -3.71 -4.81 -23.68
N ALA A 23 -2.94 -4.38 -22.69
CA ALA A 23 -2.00 -3.29 -22.84
C ALA A 23 -0.89 -3.60 -23.87
N ASN A 24 -0.48 -4.86 -23.97
CA ASN A 24 0.51 -5.33 -24.94
C ASN A 24 -0.11 -5.73 -26.30
N SER A 25 -1.41 -5.46 -26.50
CA SER A 25 -2.15 -5.78 -27.73
C SER A 25 -2.97 -4.62 -28.26
N ILE A 26 -2.66 -3.38 -27.87
CA ILE A 26 -3.41 -2.20 -28.33
C ILE A 26 -3.40 -2.09 -29.85
N GLU A 27 -2.23 -2.23 -30.47
CA GLU A 27 -2.10 -2.12 -31.93
C GLU A 27 -2.87 -3.25 -32.62
N ALA A 28 -2.72 -4.50 -32.17
CA ALA A 28 -3.45 -5.65 -32.71
C ALA A 28 -4.98 -5.51 -32.55
N MET A 29 -5.46 -5.02 -31.40
CA MET A 29 -6.88 -4.72 -31.20
C MET A 29 -7.38 -3.60 -32.13
N ALA A 30 -6.56 -2.57 -32.36
CA ALA A 30 -6.87 -1.45 -33.24
C ALA A 30 -6.96 -1.88 -34.72
N GLU A 31 -6.13 -2.85 -35.16
CA GLU A 31 -6.23 -3.46 -36.50
C GLU A 31 -7.58 -4.16 -36.72
N HIS A 32 -8.20 -4.64 -35.64
CA HIS A 32 -9.55 -5.15 -35.65
C HIS A 32 -10.60 -4.07 -35.30
N GLY A 33 -10.27 -2.78 -35.28
CA GLY A 33 -11.25 -1.72 -35.04
C GLY A 33 -11.81 -1.68 -33.61
N ILE A 34 -11.06 -2.19 -32.63
CA ILE A 34 -11.34 -2.04 -31.21
C ILE A 34 -10.49 -0.91 -30.65
N ASP A 35 -11.15 0.15 -30.20
CA ASP A 35 -10.50 1.19 -29.42
C ASP A 35 -10.25 0.68 -28.00
N TYR A 36 -9.03 0.85 -27.49
CA TYR A 36 -8.68 0.64 -26.08
C TYR A 36 -8.21 1.98 -25.48
N PRO A 37 -9.13 2.88 -25.08
CA PRO A 37 -8.78 4.25 -24.75
C PRO A 37 -7.98 4.37 -23.45
N GLY A 38 -7.19 5.44 -23.34
CA GLY A 38 -6.32 5.71 -22.20
C GLY A 38 -4.90 5.20 -22.43
N ALA A 39 -3.93 5.81 -21.74
CA ALA A 39 -2.58 5.27 -21.71
C ALA A 39 -2.59 4.07 -20.75
N PRO A 40 -2.20 2.85 -21.19
CA PRO A 40 -1.83 1.82 -20.23
C PRO A 40 -0.82 2.42 -19.27
N ASN A 41 -0.96 2.13 -17.99
CA ASN A 41 0.11 2.50 -17.08
C ASN A 41 1.41 1.82 -17.54
N ALA A 42 2.56 2.51 -17.43
CA ALA A 42 3.87 1.96 -17.81
C ALA A 42 4.20 0.62 -17.12
N ALA A 43 3.44 0.24 -16.08
CA ALA A 43 3.49 -1.07 -15.46
C ALA A 43 3.12 -2.22 -16.41
N ALA A 44 2.18 -2.00 -17.34
CA ALA A 44 1.66 -3.05 -18.20
C ALA A 44 2.64 -3.50 -19.30
N GLU A 45 3.51 -2.60 -19.78
CA GLU A 45 4.59 -2.92 -20.73
C GLU A 45 5.62 -3.91 -20.15
N GLY A 46 5.73 -3.98 -18.82
CA GLY A 46 6.64 -4.88 -18.11
C GLY A 46 5.99 -6.14 -17.55
N TRP A 47 4.77 -6.50 -17.97
CA TRP A 47 3.98 -7.58 -17.36
C TRP A 47 3.78 -7.42 -15.85
N LYS A 48 3.77 -6.18 -15.37
CA LYS A 48 3.51 -5.86 -13.97
C LYS A 48 2.02 -5.67 -13.75
N ILE A 49 1.63 -5.64 -12.48
CA ILE A 49 0.24 -5.48 -12.08
C ILE A 49 -0.28 -4.11 -12.56
N SER A 50 -1.34 -4.16 -13.35
CA SER A 50 -2.05 -3.00 -13.86
C SER A 50 -3.44 -2.90 -13.22
N SER A 51 -4.01 -1.69 -13.22
CA SER A 51 -5.43 -1.47 -12.92
C SER A 51 -6.31 -1.55 -14.17
N GLY A 52 -5.69 -1.73 -15.35
CA GLY A 52 -6.34 -1.59 -16.65
C GLY A 52 -6.69 -0.14 -17.00
N ASN A 53 -7.37 0.06 -18.13
CA ASN A 53 -7.77 1.38 -18.63
C ASN A 53 -9.17 1.82 -18.15
N GLY A 54 -9.95 0.92 -17.54
CA GLY A 54 -11.31 1.20 -17.07
C GLY A 54 -11.39 2.25 -15.96
N GLN A 55 -10.26 2.62 -15.35
CA GLN A 55 -10.20 3.73 -14.40
C GLN A 55 -10.66 5.05 -15.03
N ALA A 56 -10.34 5.29 -16.30
CA ALA A 56 -10.77 6.49 -17.03
C ALA A 56 -12.30 6.61 -17.05
N LEU A 57 -13.00 5.49 -17.27
CA LEU A 57 -14.47 5.46 -17.28
C LEU A 57 -15.07 5.89 -15.93
N MET A 58 -14.39 5.61 -14.82
CA MET A 58 -14.84 5.95 -13.46
C MET A 58 -14.44 7.37 -13.01
N THR A 59 -13.33 7.93 -13.48
CA THR A 59 -12.81 9.21 -12.98
C THR A 59 -12.91 10.36 -13.96
N GLU A 60 -12.87 10.09 -15.26
CA GLU A 60 -12.85 11.15 -16.26
C GLU A 60 -14.27 11.52 -16.72
N PRO A 61 -14.52 12.81 -17.04
CA PRO A 61 -15.72 13.18 -17.76
C PRO A 61 -15.78 12.45 -19.11
N ALA A 62 -16.94 11.87 -19.46
CA ALA A 62 -17.10 11.08 -20.68
C ALA A 62 -16.60 11.79 -21.97
N LYS A 63 -16.81 13.10 -22.06
CA LYS A 63 -16.38 13.94 -23.19
C LYS A 63 -14.86 14.05 -23.37
N ASN A 64 -14.08 13.75 -22.33
CA ASN A 64 -12.62 13.81 -22.37
C ASN A 64 -12.00 12.51 -22.91
N ILE A 65 -12.74 11.41 -22.84
CA ILE A 65 -12.33 10.11 -23.35
C ILE A 65 -12.54 10.11 -24.87
N LYS A 66 -11.46 9.96 -25.64
CA LYS A 66 -11.53 9.93 -27.10
C LYS A 66 -11.90 8.53 -27.57
N VAL A 67 -12.94 8.45 -28.39
CA VAL A 67 -13.43 7.23 -29.03
C VAL A 67 -13.61 7.51 -30.52
N SER A 68 -12.93 6.74 -31.35
CA SER A 68 -12.99 6.76 -32.82
C SER A 68 -13.69 5.52 -33.39
N GLY A 69 -13.37 4.33 -32.89
CA GLY A 69 -13.80 3.04 -33.36
C GLY A 69 -15.27 2.73 -33.10
N GLU A 70 -15.76 1.67 -33.75
CA GLU A 70 -17.13 1.16 -33.55
C GLU A 70 -17.25 0.30 -32.30
N ARG A 71 -16.14 -0.32 -31.88
CA ARG A 71 -16.01 -1.13 -30.66
C ARG A 71 -15.08 -0.40 -29.69
N VAL A 72 -15.52 -0.24 -28.45
CA VAL A 72 -14.73 0.40 -27.38
C VAL A 72 -14.54 -0.59 -26.27
N PHE A 73 -13.31 -0.80 -25.82
CA PHE A 73 -13.00 -1.79 -24.79
C PHE A 73 -12.37 -1.15 -23.55
N PHE A 74 -12.96 -1.43 -22.39
CA PHE A 74 -12.38 -1.10 -21.09
C PHE A 74 -12.23 -2.33 -20.21
N SER A 75 -11.18 -2.35 -19.41
CA SER A 75 -10.92 -3.37 -18.41
C SER A 75 -10.49 -2.71 -17.10
N ALA A 76 -11.18 -3.02 -16.00
CA ALA A 76 -10.77 -2.65 -14.65
C ALA A 76 -11.52 -3.49 -13.60
N GLU A 77 -10.79 -3.98 -12.60
CA GLU A 77 -11.37 -4.76 -11.50
C GLU A 77 -12.39 -3.93 -10.71
N ARG A 78 -12.10 -2.64 -10.49
CA ARG A 78 -12.98 -1.75 -9.74
C ARG A 78 -14.32 -1.48 -10.44
N LEU A 79 -14.44 -1.70 -11.75
CA LEU A 79 -15.74 -1.62 -12.42
C LEU A 79 -16.74 -2.61 -11.83
N PHE A 80 -16.31 -3.79 -11.36
CA PHE A 80 -17.20 -4.74 -10.70
C PHE A 80 -17.94 -4.10 -9.51
N LEU A 81 -17.21 -3.39 -8.63
CA LEU A 81 -17.82 -2.70 -7.48
C LEU A 81 -18.74 -1.55 -7.92
N ALA A 82 -18.41 -0.87 -9.02
CA ALA A 82 -19.26 0.16 -9.59
C ALA A 82 -20.62 -0.41 -10.04
N PHE A 83 -20.61 -1.54 -10.75
CA PHE A 83 -21.81 -2.29 -11.13
C PHE A 83 -22.59 -2.76 -9.89
N ALA A 84 -21.91 -3.42 -8.95
CA ALA A 84 -22.55 -4.03 -7.80
C ALA A 84 -23.17 -2.99 -6.84
N SER A 85 -22.49 -1.88 -6.56
CA SER A 85 -22.79 -1.07 -5.37
C SER A 85 -22.77 0.45 -5.54
N GLU A 86 -22.10 1.02 -6.55
CA GLU A 86 -22.00 2.48 -6.65
C GLU A 86 -23.31 3.09 -7.20
N ALA A 87 -24.00 3.92 -6.39
CA ALA A 87 -25.30 4.52 -6.76
C ALA A 87 -25.24 5.28 -8.09
N GLU A 88 -24.21 6.09 -8.28
CA GLU A 88 -24.02 6.97 -9.44
C GLU A 88 -23.55 6.24 -10.72
N TRP A 89 -23.21 4.96 -10.63
CA TRP A 89 -22.67 4.22 -11.77
C TRP A 89 -23.65 4.17 -12.95
N LYS A 90 -24.93 3.95 -12.69
CA LYS A 90 -25.99 3.98 -13.71
C LYS A 90 -25.95 5.29 -14.50
N THR A 91 -25.99 6.43 -13.80
CA THR A 91 -25.96 7.76 -14.41
C THR A 91 -24.70 7.95 -15.25
N ARG A 92 -23.54 7.59 -14.70
CA ARG A 92 -22.24 7.70 -15.37
C ARG A 92 -22.17 6.87 -16.65
N LEU A 93 -22.59 5.60 -16.60
CA LEU A 93 -22.62 4.70 -17.75
C LEU A 93 -23.54 5.26 -18.86
N ASN A 94 -24.74 5.71 -18.52
CA ASN A 94 -25.69 6.28 -19.49
C ASN A 94 -25.17 7.58 -20.14
N ILE A 95 -24.52 8.46 -19.36
CA ILE A 95 -23.85 9.65 -19.90
C ILE A 95 -22.75 9.24 -20.89
N PHE A 96 -21.90 8.28 -20.53
CA PHE A 96 -20.85 7.79 -21.41
C PHE A 96 -21.43 7.23 -22.71
N CYS A 97 -22.45 6.39 -22.61
CA CYS A 97 -23.11 5.81 -23.77
C CYS A 97 -23.76 6.86 -24.67
N THR A 98 -24.40 7.87 -24.09
CA THR A 98 -25.03 8.98 -24.84
C THR A 98 -23.99 9.81 -25.58
N VAL A 99 -22.91 10.22 -24.91
CA VAL A 99 -21.83 11.03 -25.50
C VAL A 99 -21.18 10.29 -26.67
N HIS A 100 -20.95 8.99 -26.54
CA HIS A 100 -20.23 8.19 -27.53
C HIS A 100 -21.13 7.44 -28.52
N LYS A 101 -22.45 7.62 -28.43
CA LYS A 101 -23.46 6.95 -29.28
C LYS A 101 -23.36 5.42 -29.19
N ILE A 102 -23.14 4.91 -27.98
CA ILE A 102 -23.14 3.48 -27.66
C ILE A 102 -24.57 3.00 -27.57
N THR A 103 -24.88 1.91 -28.28
CA THR A 103 -26.23 1.32 -28.34
C THR A 103 -26.34 0.01 -27.57
N SER A 104 -25.22 -0.64 -27.25
CA SER A 104 -25.18 -1.82 -26.38
C SER A 104 -23.92 -1.86 -25.53
N VAL A 105 -24.03 -2.46 -24.36
CA VAL A 105 -22.90 -2.76 -23.47
C VAL A 105 -22.77 -4.27 -23.33
N GLU A 106 -21.62 -4.80 -23.69
CA GLU A 106 -21.25 -6.21 -23.53
C GLU A 106 -20.30 -6.33 -22.35
N VAL A 107 -20.62 -7.17 -21.37
CA VAL A 107 -19.84 -7.32 -20.14
C VAL A 107 -19.30 -8.73 -20.03
N LEU A 108 -17.97 -8.88 -20.10
CA LEU A 108 -17.26 -10.11 -19.77
C LEU A 108 -16.92 -10.11 -18.28
N MET A 109 -17.41 -11.12 -17.56
CA MET A 109 -17.13 -11.31 -16.15
C MET A 109 -16.69 -12.76 -15.89
N PHE A 110 -15.54 -12.91 -15.23
CA PHE A 110 -15.15 -14.20 -14.68
C PHE A 110 -15.61 -14.26 -13.22
N LEU A 111 -16.41 -15.27 -12.88
CA LEU A 111 -16.76 -15.61 -11.49
C LEU A 111 -15.79 -16.64 -10.93
N ARG A 112 -15.74 -16.84 -9.62
CA ARG A 112 -14.87 -17.84 -9.01
C ARG A 112 -15.58 -18.56 -7.88
N ASP A 113 -15.29 -19.84 -7.69
CA ASP A 113 -15.90 -20.65 -6.64
C ASP A 113 -15.69 -19.99 -5.26
N PRO A 114 -16.73 -19.95 -4.40
CA PRO A 114 -16.69 -19.16 -3.17
C PRO A 114 -15.51 -19.50 -2.24
N ILE A 115 -15.19 -20.77 -2.04
CA ILE A 115 -14.12 -21.20 -1.12
C ILE A 115 -12.72 -20.82 -1.64
N PRO A 116 -12.31 -21.21 -2.87
CA PRO A 116 -11.05 -20.74 -3.45
C PRO A 116 -10.95 -19.21 -3.55
N HIS A 117 -12.05 -18.53 -3.83
CA HIS A 117 -12.04 -17.08 -3.89
C HIS A 117 -11.86 -16.44 -2.52
N ALA A 118 -12.58 -16.87 -1.48
CA ALA A 118 -12.45 -16.35 -0.12
C ALA A 118 -11.01 -16.47 0.42
N GLU A 119 -10.37 -17.62 0.19
CA GLU A 119 -8.96 -17.85 0.53
C GLU A 119 -8.02 -16.89 -0.22
N SER A 120 -8.24 -16.73 -1.52
CA SER A 120 -7.45 -15.85 -2.37
C SER A 120 -7.63 -14.37 -1.97
N SER A 121 -8.85 -13.97 -1.61
CA SER A 121 -9.18 -12.65 -1.06
C SER A 121 -8.48 -12.42 0.28
N TYR A 122 -8.50 -13.39 1.19
CA TYR A 122 -7.76 -13.31 2.47
C TYR A 122 -6.27 -13.05 2.24
N GLN A 123 -5.62 -13.85 1.38
CA GLN A 123 -4.21 -13.64 1.05
C GLN A 123 -3.96 -12.23 0.49
N GLN A 124 -4.85 -11.73 -0.37
CA GLN A 124 -4.73 -10.39 -0.93
C GLN A 124 -4.86 -9.28 0.12
N MET A 125 -5.80 -9.44 1.06
CA MET A 125 -5.99 -8.51 2.17
C MET A 125 -4.76 -8.46 3.08
N VAL A 126 -4.08 -9.59 3.30
CA VAL A 126 -2.81 -9.61 4.04
C VAL A 126 -1.69 -8.96 3.22
N LYS A 127 -1.51 -9.36 1.95
CA LYS A 127 -0.44 -8.86 1.07
C LYS A 127 -0.46 -7.35 0.86
N ARG A 128 -1.65 -6.79 0.60
CA ARG A 128 -1.79 -5.40 0.12
C ARG A 128 -2.75 -4.56 0.94
N GLY A 129 -3.72 -5.19 1.60
CA GLY A 129 -4.68 -4.49 2.46
C GLY A 129 -4.13 -4.17 3.85
N GLY A 130 -2.98 -4.73 4.23
CA GLY A 130 -2.42 -4.56 5.57
C GLY A 130 -3.24 -5.26 6.66
N SER A 131 -4.00 -6.30 6.30
CA SER A 131 -4.86 -7.02 7.23
C SER A 131 -4.05 -7.85 8.23
N THR A 132 -4.50 -7.85 9.48
CA THR A 132 -4.02 -8.71 10.56
C THR A 132 -5.03 -9.81 10.91
N GLU A 133 -6.22 -9.82 10.29
CA GLU A 133 -7.28 -10.80 10.53
C GLU A 133 -6.83 -12.22 10.15
N THR A 134 -7.48 -13.24 10.71
CA THR A 134 -7.28 -14.65 10.34
C THR A 134 -8.07 -15.01 9.09
N VAL A 135 -7.78 -16.17 8.48
CA VAL A 135 -8.60 -16.68 7.37
C VAL A 135 -10.05 -16.93 7.80
N ASP A 136 -10.25 -17.45 9.02
CA ASP A 136 -11.58 -17.69 9.59
C ASP A 136 -12.45 -16.43 9.56
N ALA A 137 -11.89 -15.29 9.98
CA ALA A 137 -12.60 -14.01 10.01
C ALA A 137 -13.04 -13.56 8.61
N ILE A 138 -12.27 -13.87 7.57
CA ILE A 138 -12.63 -13.57 6.18
C ILE A 138 -13.78 -14.45 5.70
N PHE A 139 -13.74 -15.76 5.99
CA PHE A 139 -14.81 -16.69 5.62
C PHE A 139 -16.15 -16.32 6.29
N THR A 140 -16.12 -15.90 7.56
CA THR A 140 -17.32 -15.42 8.27
C THR A 140 -17.93 -14.18 7.61
N LYS A 141 -17.11 -13.28 7.06
CA LYS A 141 -17.54 -11.99 6.47
C LYS A 141 -17.63 -12.02 4.94
N TYR A 142 -17.48 -13.18 4.31
CA TYR A 142 -17.42 -13.29 2.85
C TYR A 142 -18.79 -13.03 2.21
N VAL A 143 -18.84 -12.12 1.23
CA VAL A 143 -20.09 -11.59 0.62
C VAL A 143 -20.04 -11.52 -0.92
N GLN A 144 -19.05 -12.16 -1.55
CA GLN A 144 -18.84 -12.00 -3.00
C GLN A 144 -20.05 -12.44 -3.86
N PRO A 145 -20.74 -13.57 -3.57
CA PRO A 145 -21.93 -13.95 -4.35
C PRO A 145 -23.05 -12.91 -4.28
N GLU A 146 -23.21 -12.21 -3.15
CA GLU A 146 -24.18 -11.11 -2.99
C GLU A 146 -23.84 -9.92 -3.90
N LEU A 147 -22.55 -9.56 -3.98
CA LEU A 147 -22.09 -8.51 -4.91
C LEU A 147 -22.28 -8.92 -6.37
N VAL A 148 -22.08 -10.20 -6.71
CA VAL A 148 -22.30 -10.72 -8.05
C VAL A 148 -23.79 -10.66 -8.40
N LEU A 149 -24.68 -11.15 -7.52
CA LEU A 149 -26.13 -11.05 -7.73
C LEU A 149 -26.56 -9.59 -7.92
N SER A 150 -26.06 -8.69 -7.06
CA SER A 150 -26.35 -7.26 -7.17
C SER A 150 -25.85 -6.66 -8.48
N ALA A 151 -24.71 -7.10 -9.01
CA ALA A 151 -24.23 -6.63 -10.31
C ALA A 151 -25.12 -7.12 -11.46
N LEU A 152 -25.50 -8.40 -11.46
CA LEU A 152 -26.27 -9.04 -12.54
C LEU A 152 -27.73 -8.58 -12.61
N THR A 153 -28.34 -8.27 -11.47
CA THR A 153 -29.79 -7.98 -11.38
C THR A 153 -30.12 -6.48 -11.35
N ARG A 154 -29.11 -5.62 -11.25
CA ARG A 154 -29.32 -4.18 -11.13
C ARG A 154 -29.78 -3.56 -12.44
N ASP A 155 -30.68 -2.58 -12.33
CA ASP A 155 -31.12 -1.76 -13.46
C ASP A 155 -30.05 -0.74 -13.85
N PHE A 156 -29.54 -0.85 -15.09
CA PHE A 156 -28.55 0.05 -15.67
C PHE A 156 -29.15 1.09 -16.64
N GLY A 157 -30.47 1.23 -16.69
CA GLY A 157 -31.15 2.26 -17.47
C GLY A 157 -31.57 1.79 -18.85
N THR A 158 -31.49 2.68 -19.84
CA THR A 158 -32.07 2.44 -21.16
C THR A 158 -31.13 1.72 -22.12
N VAL A 159 -29.84 1.67 -21.82
CA VAL A 159 -28.87 0.95 -22.64
C VAL A 159 -28.85 -0.51 -22.24
N PRO A 160 -29.08 -1.47 -23.17
CA PRO A 160 -29.03 -2.88 -22.85
C PRO A 160 -27.63 -3.28 -22.40
N VAL A 161 -27.57 -4.01 -21.29
CA VAL A 161 -26.35 -4.62 -20.75
C VAL A 161 -26.47 -6.13 -20.91
N ASN A 162 -25.59 -6.71 -21.73
CA ASN A 162 -25.53 -8.13 -22.01
C ASN A 162 -24.34 -8.73 -21.24
N TRP A 163 -24.61 -9.77 -20.46
CA TRP A 163 -23.63 -10.41 -19.60
C TRP A 163 -23.08 -11.68 -20.24
N HIS A 164 -21.75 -11.82 -20.21
CA HIS A 164 -21.00 -12.99 -20.65
C HIS A 164 -20.20 -13.46 -19.44
N VAL A 165 -20.74 -14.44 -18.72
CA VAL A 165 -20.21 -14.85 -17.42
C VAL A 165 -19.62 -16.24 -17.51
N TYR A 166 -18.38 -16.40 -17.04
CA TYR A 166 -17.65 -17.67 -17.07
C TYR A 166 -17.05 -17.97 -15.70
N ASN A 167 -17.01 -19.24 -15.32
CA ASN A 167 -16.34 -19.69 -14.10
C ASN A 167 -14.82 -19.79 -14.32
N TYR A 168 -14.09 -18.92 -13.62
CA TYR A 168 -12.64 -18.84 -13.64
C TYR A 168 -11.97 -20.16 -13.30
N ASP A 169 -12.45 -20.90 -12.29
CA ASP A 169 -11.77 -22.12 -11.84
C ASP A 169 -11.82 -23.22 -12.92
N ARG A 170 -12.84 -23.18 -13.80
CA ARG A 170 -12.96 -24.04 -14.99
C ARG A 170 -12.11 -23.56 -16.16
N HIS A 171 -12.03 -22.23 -16.36
CA HIS A 171 -11.43 -21.63 -17.55
C HIS A 171 -10.11 -20.88 -17.33
N LYS A 172 -9.43 -21.08 -16.19
CA LYS A 172 -8.19 -20.36 -15.86
C LYS A 172 -7.06 -20.50 -16.89
N SER A 173 -7.07 -21.54 -17.72
CA SER A 173 -6.13 -21.76 -18.84
C SER A 173 -6.59 -21.17 -20.18
N GLU A 174 -7.85 -20.74 -20.28
CA GLU A 174 -8.53 -20.33 -21.52
C GLU A 174 -8.98 -18.85 -21.49
N LEU A 175 -8.50 -18.07 -20.52
CA LEU A 175 -8.91 -16.67 -20.34
C LEU A 175 -8.71 -15.82 -21.61
N LEU A 176 -7.59 -16.00 -22.32
CA LEU A 176 -7.35 -15.29 -23.58
C LEU A 176 -8.27 -15.77 -24.71
N PRO A 177 -8.36 -17.08 -25.05
CA PRO A 177 -9.31 -17.56 -26.05
C PRO A 177 -10.77 -17.12 -25.80
N ILE A 178 -11.23 -17.15 -24.55
CA ILE A 178 -12.57 -16.67 -24.19
C ILE A 178 -12.71 -15.17 -24.46
N THR A 179 -11.71 -14.38 -24.07
CA THR A 179 -11.73 -12.93 -24.28
C THR A 179 -11.67 -12.57 -25.76
N GLU A 180 -10.87 -13.27 -26.56
CA GLU A 180 -10.78 -13.07 -28.01
C GLU A 180 -12.11 -13.36 -28.70
N ARG A 181 -12.78 -14.46 -28.31
CA ARG A 181 -14.11 -14.80 -28.80
C ARG A 181 -15.16 -13.76 -28.40
N PHE A 182 -15.11 -13.30 -27.15
CA PHE A 182 -15.97 -12.23 -26.63
C PHE A 182 -15.78 -10.91 -27.40
N LEU A 183 -14.53 -10.55 -27.72
CA LEU A 183 -14.22 -9.35 -28.50
C LEU A 183 -14.50 -9.53 -30.00
N GLY A 184 -14.72 -10.75 -30.49
CA GLY A 184 -14.87 -11.06 -31.91
C GLY A 184 -13.60 -10.79 -32.70
N ILE A 185 -12.45 -11.23 -32.18
CA ILE A 185 -11.14 -11.19 -32.82
C ILE A 185 -10.57 -12.61 -32.96
N PRO A 186 -9.64 -12.86 -33.90
CA PRO A 186 -9.01 -14.17 -34.05
C PRO A 186 -8.31 -14.66 -32.78
N GLU A 187 -8.26 -15.98 -32.61
CA GLU A 187 -7.48 -16.58 -31.52
C GLU A 187 -5.98 -16.30 -31.72
N GLY A 188 -5.29 -15.89 -30.66
CA GLY A 188 -3.88 -15.50 -30.68
C GLY A 188 -3.61 -14.04 -31.05
N THR A 189 -4.65 -13.21 -31.23
CA THR A 189 -4.51 -11.75 -31.39
C THR A 189 -4.00 -11.09 -30.10
N LEU A 190 -4.44 -11.58 -28.93
CA LEU A 190 -4.00 -11.07 -27.64
C LEU A 190 -2.64 -11.66 -27.24
N THR A 191 -1.73 -10.78 -26.84
CA THR A 191 -0.36 -11.11 -26.50
C THR A 191 -0.37 -11.92 -25.22
N ARG A 192 0.15 -13.14 -25.28
CA ARG A 192 0.38 -13.97 -24.10
C ARG A 192 1.77 -13.69 -23.53
N GLY A 193 1.83 -13.47 -22.23
CA GLY A 193 3.11 -13.34 -21.52
C GLY A 193 3.81 -14.69 -21.43
N GLY A 194 5.07 -14.70 -21.01
CA GLY A 194 5.72 -15.96 -20.63
C GLY A 194 4.99 -16.66 -19.48
N ASP A 195 5.31 -17.93 -19.23
CA ASP A 195 4.65 -18.76 -18.19
C ASP A 195 4.95 -18.34 -16.75
N ARG A 196 5.54 -17.15 -16.55
CA ARG A 196 5.86 -16.64 -15.22
C ARG A 196 4.57 -16.19 -14.52
N ALA A 197 4.29 -16.76 -13.36
CA ALA A 197 3.20 -16.30 -12.51
C ALA A 197 3.43 -14.83 -12.08
N VAL A 198 2.58 -13.92 -12.55
CA VAL A 198 2.69 -12.47 -12.27
C VAL A 198 2.28 -12.13 -10.83
N ASN A 199 1.47 -12.97 -10.18
CA ASN A 199 0.99 -12.74 -8.82
C ASN A 199 0.70 -14.08 -8.13
N ARG A 200 1.76 -14.78 -7.71
CA ARG A 200 1.60 -16.04 -6.98
C ARG A 200 0.87 -15.83 -5.64
N SER A 201 0.17 -16.87 -5.22
CA SER A 201 -0.24 -17.00 -3.81
C SER A 201 1.00 -17.23 -2.93
N MET A 202 0.83 -17.04 -1.64
CA MET A 202 1.90 -17.15 -0.64
C MET A 202 1.83 -18.47 0.12
N THR A 203 2.95 -18.82 0.72
CA THR A 203 3.03 -19.90 1.71
C THR A 203 2.37 -19.48 3.03
N ALA A 204 2.05 -20.46 3.87
CA ALA A 204 1.53 -20.22 5.22
C ALA A 204 2.50 -19.38 6.06
N GLY A 205 3.81 -19.66 5.93
CA GLY A 205 4.87 -18.91 6.61
C GLY A 205 4.94 -17.45 6.19
N GLU A 206 4.89 -17.18 4.88
CA GLU A 206 4.87 -15.82 4.34
C GLU A 206 3.64 -15.03 4.84
N ILE A 207 2.45 -15.64 4.81
CA ILE A 207 1.22 -14.99 5.30
C ILE A 207 1.28 -14.73 6.81
N ALA A 208 1.73 -15.70 7.60
CA ALA A 208 1.88 -15.53 9.05
C ALA A 208 2.86 -14.39 9.38
N PHE A 209 4.00 -14.33 8.68
CA PHE A 209 5.00 -13.28 8.83
C PHE A 209 4.44 -11.89 8.46
N LEU A 210 3.77 -11.79 7.31
CA LEU A 210 3.18 -10.54 6.84
C LEU A 210 2.06 -10.04 7.76
N ARG A 211 1.23 -10.94 8.32
CA ARG A 211 0.21 -10.56 9.32
C ARG A 211 0.84 -9.95 10.57
N GLY A 212 1.92 -10.54 11.07
CA GLY A 212 2.69 -9.97 12.17
C GLY A 212 3.22 -8.58 11.82
N MET A 213 3.85 -8.44 10.65
CA MET A 213 4.36 -7.15 10.17
C MET A 213 3.27 -6.10 9.96
N ASN A 214 2.10 -6.48 9.47
CA ASN A 214 0.97 -5.56 9.25
C ASN A 214 0.50 -4.87 10.54
N GLY A 215 0.74 -5.49 11.70
CA GLY A 215 0.50 -4.88 13.01
C GLY A 215 1.49 -3.76 13.37
N HIS A 216 2.64 -3.68 12.70
CA HIS A 216 3.74 -2.77 13.02
C HIS A 216 4.09 -1.78 11.89
N ASP A 217 4.28 -2.26 10.65
CA ASP A 217 4.59 -1.43 9.47
C ASP A 217 3.96 -2.05 8.21
N ARG A 218 2.72 -1.62 7.92
CA ARG A 218 1.94 -2.07 6.75
C ARG A 218 2.62 -1.76 5.41
N ILE A 219 3.41 -0.67 5.35
CA ILE A 219 4.12 -0.28 4.12
C ILE A 219 5.27 -1.25 3.89
N ALA A 220 6.04 -1.57 4.92
CA ALA A 220 7.11 -2.56 4.84
C ALA A 220 6.58 -3.95 4.49
N ALA A 221 5.46 -4.37 5.10
CA ALA A 221 4.81 -5.64 4.79
C ALA A 221 4.38 -5.73 3.32
N SER A 222 3.73 -4.68 2.78
CA SER A 222 3.32 -4.63 1.38
C SER A 222 4.51 -4.69 0.40
N LYS A 223 5.59 -3.93 0.69
CA LYS A 223 6.83 -3.98 -0.10
C LYS A 223 7.46 -5.38 -0.09
N LEU A 224 7.48 -6.02 1.08
CA LEU A 224 8.01 -7.37 1.22
C LEU A 224 7.15 -8.40 0.49
N ALA A 225 5.83 -8.26 0.55
CA ALA A 225 4.91 -9.11 -0.20
C ALA A 225 5.18 -9.05 -1.70
N ASP A 226 5.38 -7.85 -2.25
CA ASP A 226 5.73 -7.67 -3.65
C ASP A 226 7.13 -8.25 -3.96
N ALA A 227 8.12 -8.06 -3.08
CA ALA A 227 9.46 -8.63 -3.26
C ALA A 227 9.43 -10.16 -3.31
N LEU A 228 8.71 -10.83 -2.40
CA LEU A 228 8.57 -12.28 -2.39
C LEU A 228 7.86 -12.82 -3.64
N CYS A 229 6.82 -12.14 -4.12
CA CYS A 229 6.14 -12.53 -5.35
C CYS A 229 7.04 -12.38 -6.59
N ASN A 230 7.87 -11.35 -6.63
CA ASN A 230 8.70 -11.03 -7.80
C ASN A 230 10.02 -11.82 -7.81
N GLU A 231 10.71 -11.93 -6.68
CA GLU A 231 12.08 -12.46 -6.62
C GLU A 231 12.17 -13.97 -6.39
N VAL A 232 11.07 -14.60 -5.93
CA VAL A 232 10.96 -16.06 -5.75
C VAL A 232 9.63 -16.59 -6.29
N PRO A 233 9.35 -16.42 -7.61
CA PRO A 233 8.09 -16.85 -8.21
C PRO A 233 7.91 -18.38 -8.25
N GLU A 234 8.99 -19.14 -8.14
CA GLU A 234 9.01 -20.61 -8.17
C GLU A 234 8.54 -21.28 -6.87
N VAL A 235 8.44 -20.51 -5.78
CA VAL A 235 7.95 -21.03 -4.50
C VAL A 235 6.47 -21.39 -4.65
N THR A 236 6.16 -22.67 -4.39
CA THR A 236 4.79 -23.18 -4.42
C THR A 236 4.02 -22.62 -3.23
N SER A 237 2.82 -22.10 -3.48
CA SER A 237 1.93 -21.57 -2.44
C SER A 237 1.25 -22.68 -1.67
N ASP A 238 0.97 -22.43 -0.39
CA ASP A 238 0.14 -23.32 0.43
C ASP A 238 -1.34 -22.98 0.27
N ALA A 239 -2.20 -23.98 0.44
CA ALA A 239 -3.63 -23.76 0.58
C ALA A 239 -3.95 -23.35 2.02
N LEU A 240 -4.57 -22.18 2.20
CA LEU A 240 -4.85 -21.62 3.53
C LEU A 240 -6.32 -21.75 3.93
N TYR A 241 -6.97 -22.86 3.58
CA TYR A 241 -8.39 -23.05 3.89
C TYR A 241 -8.62 -23.25 5.39
N PRO A 242 -9.72 -22.66 5.95
CA PRO A 242 -10.09 -22.92 7.33
C PRO A 242 -10.69 -24.32 7.51
N SER A 243 -11.16 -24.64 8.72
CA SER A 243 -11.85 -25.91 8.99
C SER A 243 -13.00 -26.16 8.01
N ALA A 244 -13.24 -27.43 7.67
CA ALA A 244 -14.35 -27.83 6.80
C ALA A 244 -15.72 -27.35 7.33
N ALA A 245 -15.90 -27.33 8.66
CA ALA A 245 -17.12 -26.82 9.28
C ALA A 245 -17.35 -25.33 8.98
N LEU A 246 -16.30 -24.51 9.05
CA LEU A 246 -16.42 -23.08 8.74
C LEU A 246 -16.63 -22.82 7.24
N GLN A 247 -16.02 -23.64 6.38
CA GLN A 247 -16.30 -23.60 4.95
C GLN A 247 -17.77 -23.92 4.66
N GLN A 248 -18.32 -24.95 5.32
CA GLN A 248 -19.74 -25.31 5.19
C GLN A 248 -20.66 -24.21 5.71
N GLU A 249 -20.35 -23.62 6.87
CA GLU A 249 -21.13 -22.51 7.44
C GLU A 249 -21.18 -21.31 6.48
N MET A 250 -20.06 -20.98 5.83
CA MET A 250 -20.02 -19.93 4.81
C MET A 250 -20.92 -20.28 3.62
N LEU A 251 -20.88 -21.52 3.13
CA LEU A 251 -21.71 -21.96 2.00
C LEU A 251 -23.20 -21.98 2.37
N ASP A 252 -23.56 -22.49 3.53
CA ASP A 252 -24.95 -22.53 4.01
C ASP A 252 -25.54 -21.12 4.11
N ARG A 253 -24.76 -20.18 4.67
CA ARG A 253 -25.14 -18.76 4.74
C ARG A 253 -25.36 -18.13 3.36
N LEU A 254 -24.61 -18.58 2.35
CA LEU A 254 -24.65 -18.04 1.00
C LEU A 254 -25.51 -18.89 0.03
N ALA A 255 -26.14 -19.97 0.49
CA ALA A 255 -26.81 -20.94 -0.38
C ALA A 255 -27.91 -20.30 -1.23
N ASP A 256 -28.76 -19.47 -0.63
CA ASP A 256 -29.86 -18.80 -1.33
C ASP A 256 -29.37 -17.82 -2.40
N VAL A 257 -28.27 -17.09 -2.14
CA VAL A 257 -27.72 -16.14 -3.09
C VAL A 257 -26.93 -16.83 -4.20
N ILE A 258 -26.22 -17.92 -3.88
CA ILE A 258 -25.56 -18.78 -4.86
C ILE A 258 -26.59 -19.35 -5.83
N ALA A 259 -27.69 -19.92 -5.33
CA ALA A 259 -28.76 -20.45 -6.18
C ALA A 259 -29.39 -19.38 -7.09
N GLN A 260 -29.56 -18.16 -6.59
CA GLN A 260 -30.05 -17.03 -7.40
C GLN A 260 -29.07 -16.61 -8.48
N VAL A 261 -27.76 -16.60 -8.20
CA VAL A 261 -26.75 -16.32 -9.23
C VAL A 261 -26.75 -17.46 -10.25
N ASP A 262 -26.67 -18.72 -9.83
CA ASP A 262 -26.65 -19.89 -10.71
C ASP A 262 -27.87 -19.95 -11.63
N ALA A 263 -29.04 -19.51 -11.18
CA ALA A 263 -30.24 -19.41 -12.01
C ALA A 263 -30.13 -18.38 -13.17
N LEU A 264 -29.15 -17.48 -13.12
CA LEU A 264 -28.86 -16.48 -14.16
C LEU A 264 -27.72 -16.93 -15.09
N LEU A 265 -27.11 -18.09 -14.84
CA LEU A 265 -25.92 -18.56 -15.54
C LEU A 265 -26.22 -19.79 -16.40
N ASP A 266 -25.32 -20.05 -17.34
CA ASP A 266 -25.28 -21.35 -17.99
C ASP A 266 -24.91 -22.43 -16.96
N PRO A 267 -25.51 -23.64 -17.01
CA PRO A 267 -25.27 -24.68 -16.01
C PRO A 267 -23.80 -25.09 -15.83
N GLU A 268 -22.99 -24.95 -16.87
CA GLU A 268 -21.55 -25.24 -16.85
C GLU A 268 -20.74 -24.16 -16.11
N GLU A 269 -21.33 -22.99 -15.90
CA GLU A 269 -20.70 -21.81 -15.30
C GLU A 269 -21.13 -21.55 -13.84
N CYS A 270 -22.09 -22.32 -13.31
CA CYS A 270 -22.54 -22.23 -11.92
C CYS A 270 -21.41 -22.38 -10.89
N TYR A 271 -21.59 -21.87 -9.68
CA TYR A 271 -20.58 -21.99 -8.63
C TYR A 271 -20.29 -23.45 -8.23
N GLY A 272 -19.02 -23.79 -8.07
CA GLY A 272 -18.60 -24.99 -7.34
C GLY A 272 -18.67 -24.76 -5.84
N THR A 273 -19.22 -25.72 -5.10
CA THR A 273 -19.41 -25.67 -3.63
C THR A 273 -18.61 -26.76 -2.89
N ASP A 274 -17.60 -27.33 -3.55
CA ASP A 274 -16.78 -28.39 -2.97
C ASP A 274 -15.93 -27.86 -1.80
N ILE A 275 -16.15 -28.45 -0.61
CA ILE A 275 -15.30 -28.25 0.56
C ILE A 275 -13.86 -28.65 0.25
N LYS A 276 -12.91 -27.81 0.64
CA LYS A 276 -11.48 -28.04 0.44
C LYS A 276 -10.83 -28.59 1.71
N PRO A 277 -9.77 -29.39 1.60
CA PRO A 277 -9.01 -29.84 2.76
C PRO A 277 -8.51 -28.62 3.56
N PRO A 278 -8.71 -28.60 4.89
CA PRO A 278 -8.22 -27.51 5.72
C PRO A 278 -6.70 -27.44 5.67
N ALA A 279 -6.15 -26.24 5.86
CA ALA A 279 -4.71 -26.04 5.98
C ALA A 279 -4.15 -26.84 7.16
N GLU A 280 -2.97 -27.43 6.99
CA GLU A 280 -2.27 -28.06 8.10
C GLU A 280 -1.82 -26.97 9.09
N ASN A 281 -2.23 -27.11 10.35
CA ASN A 281 -1.74 -26.25 11.42
C ASN A 281 -0.31 -26.65 11.76
N SER A 282 0.66 -26.07 11.05
CA SER A 282 2.06 -26.24 11.39
C SER A 282 2.44 -25.30 12.52
N GLU A 283 3.05 -25.84 13.58
CA GLU A 283 3.70 -25.04 14.62
C GLU A 283 5.01 -24.40 14.11
N ALA A 284 5.55 -24.88 12.99
CA ALA A 284 6.79 -24.42 12.40
C ALA A 284 6.59 -23.96 10.95
N PHE A 285 7.03 -22.72 10.66
CA PHE A 285 7.07 -22.22 9.29
C PHE A 285 8.44 -22.46 8.66
N THR A 286 8.45 -22.97 7.44
CA THR A 286 9.68 -23.17 6.67
C THR A 286 9.82 -22.09 5.60
N PHE A 287 11.03 -21.58 5.45
CA PHE A 287 11.41 -20.68 4.37
C PHE A 287 12.62 -21.26 3.64
N SER A 288 12.62 -21.19 2.32
CA SER A 288 13.80 -21.51 1.52
C SER A 288 14.93 -20.50 1.80
N PRO A 289 16.21 -20.86 1.55
CA PRO A 289 17.32 -19.93 1.67
C PRO A 289 17.10 -18.63 0.88
N ARG A 290 16.57 -18.74 -0.35
CA ARG A 290 16.28 -17.58 -1.19
C ARG A 290 15.17 -16.69 -0.62
N GLN A 291 14.14 -17.26 0.00
CA GLN A 291 13.14 -16.45 0.72
C GLN A 291 13.76 -15.71 1.90
N ILE A 292 14.66 -16.35 2.67
CA ILE A 292 15.37 -15.69 3.78
C ILE A 292 16.24 -14.53 3.27
N GLU A 293 16.92 -14.68 2.13
CA GLU A 293 17.65 -13.58 1.49
C GLU A 293 16.71 -12.41 1.15
N VAL A 294 15.60 -12.66 0.45
CA VAL A 294 14.64 -11.61 0.08
C VAL A 294 14.05 -10.91 1.32
N LEU A 295 13.71 -11.68 2.36
CA LEU A 295 13.24 -11.16 3.64
C LEU A 295 14.27 -10.22 4.27
N THR A 296 15.51 -10.69 4.41
CA THR A 296 16.58 -9.95 5.08
C THR A 296 17.03 -8.72 4.29
N GLU A 297 17.13 -8.81 2.96
CA GLU A 297 17.43 -7.67 2.09
C GLU A 297 16.35 -6.60 2.19
N THR A 298 15.07 -6.98 2.05
CA THR A 298 13.96 -6.02 2.09
C THR A 298 13.86 -5.31 3.45
N LEU A 299 13.96 -6.08 4.54
CA LEU A 299 13.93 -5.53 5.90
C LEU A 299 15.18 -4.71 6.21
N GLY A 300 16.35 -5.17 5.79
CA GLY A 300 17.62 -4.46 5.93
C GLY A 300 17.62 -3.11 5.23
N HIS A 301 17.07 -3.05 4.01
CA HIS A 301 16.87 -1.79 3.29
C HIS A 301 15.92 -0.84 4.05
N ARG A 302 14.83 -1.36 4.62
CA ARG A 302 13.89 -0.56 5.40
C ARG A 302 14.52 -0.02 6.68
N VAL A 303 15.23 -0.85 7.44
CA VAL A 303 15.97 -0.42 8.65
C VAL A 303 17.01 0.65 8.30
N SER A 304 17.72 0.46 7.19
CA SER A 304 18.70 1.43 6.69
C SER A 304 18.05 2.75 6.27
N GLU A 305 16.89 2.72 5.60
CA GLU A 305 16.10 3.91 5.26
C GLU A 305 15.67 4.67 6.51
N VAL A 306 15.07 3.98 7.49
CA VAL A 306 14.62 4.60 8.75
C VAL A 306 15.80 5.19 9.53
N THR A 307 16.92 4.46 9.62
CA THR A 307 18.13 4.95 10.29
C THR A 307 18.65 6.23 9.63
N ARG A 308 18.70 6.28 8.29
CA ARG A 308 19.09 7.48 7.56
C ARG A 308 18.13 8.65 7.81
N GLN A 309 16.82 8.42 7.78
CA GLN A 309 15.82 9.45 8.09
C GLN A 309 15.97 9.98 9.53
N MET A 310 16.20 9.10 10.50
CA MET A 310 16.45 9.49 11.90
C MET A 310 17.70 10.35 12.04
N LEU A 311 18.78 10.04 11.32
CA LEU A 311 20.01 10.83 11.30
C LEU A 311 19.79 12.21 10.69
N ILE A 312 19.06 12.29 9.57
CA ILE A 312 18.69 13.55 8.92
C ILE A 312 17.86 14.43 9.87
N GLU A 313 16.85 13.87 10.52
CA GLU A 313 16.00 14.60 11.46
C GLU A 313 16.75 15.03 12.71
N ARG A 314 17.68 14.21 13.20
CA ARG A 314 18.58 14.59 14.31
C ARG A 314 19.45 15.78 13.91
N ALA A 315 20.06 15.75 12.73
CA ALA A 315 20.88 16.85 12.21
C ALA A 315 20.03 18.13 12.05
N ARG A 316 18.82 18.03 11.50
CA ARG A 316 17.87 19.14 11.36
C ARG A 316 17.57 19.80 12.70
N ARG A 317 17.29 19.02 13.75
CA ARG A 317 17.07 19.55 15.12
C ARG A 317 18.32 20.24 15.67
N GLN A 318 19.50 19.65 15.48
CA GLN A 318 20.76 20.24 15.94
C GLN A 318 21.09 21.55 15.22
N ILE A 319 20.80 21.66 13.92
CA ILE A 319 20.93 22.91 13.15
C ILE A 319 20.00 23.99 13.70
N ASN A 320 18.74 23.65 13.97
CA ASN A 320 17.77 24.60 14.55
C ASN A 320 18.23 25.09 15.94
N MET A 321 18.76 24.19 16.77
CA MET A 321 19.35 24.57 18.06
C MET A 321 20.58 25.46 17.88
N ALA A 322 21.44 25.17 16.90
CA ALA A 322 22.62 25.98 16.60
C ALA A 322 22.24 27.39 16.16
N GLN A 323 21.23 27.54 15.29
CA GLN A 323 20.68 28.84 14.89
C GLN A 323 20.22 29.64 16.11
N ASN A 324 19.43 29.04 17.00
CA ASN A 324 18.97 29.71 18.22
C ASN A 324 20.14 30.16 19.13
N ARG A 325 21.18 29.33 19.26
CA ARG A 325 22.39 29.67 20.04
C ARG A 325 23.17 30.81 19.39
N PHE A 326 23.30 30.79 18.06
CA PHE A 326 23.90 31.86 17.27
C PHE A 326 23.17 33.19 17.44
N ASP A 327 21.83 33.17 17.42
CA ASP A 327 21.00 34.36 17.61
C ASP A 327 21.16 34.95 19.02
N ARG A 328 21.41 34.11 20.03
CA ARG A 328 21.69 34.50 21.42
C ARG A 328 23.15 34.85 21.70
N GLY A 329 24.01 34.89 20.68
CA GLY A 329 25.44 35.20 20.83
C GLY A 329 26.29 34.09 21.46
N LYS A 330 25.75 32.87 21.65
CA LYS A 330 26.49 31.71 22.17
C LYS A 330 27.18 30.97 21.03
N LEU A 331 28.27 31.56 20.51
CA LEU A 331 28.92 31.13 19.27
C LEU A 331 29.57 29.75 19.36
N ASP A 332 30.25 29.43 20.47
CA ASP A 332 30.92 28.13 20.65
C ASP A 332 29.91 26.96 20.76
N ASP A 333 28.80 27.17 21.48
CA ASP A 333 27.69 26.23 21.56
C ASP A 333 27.12 25.94 20.16
N ALA A 334 26.91 27.00 19.37
CA ALA A 334 26.40 26.89 18.02
C ALA A 334 27.37 26.12 17.11
N ALA A 335 28.66 26.46 17.13
CA ALA A 335 29.68 25.78 16.35
C ALA A 335 29.77 24.28 16.69
N THR A 336 29.69 23.93 17.98
CA THR A 336 29.71 22.54 18.45
C THR A 336 28.51 21.75 17.93
N LEU A 337 27.32 22.34 17.95
CA LEU A 337 26.10 21.72 17.42
C LEU A 337 26.20 21.51 15.90
N LEU A 338 26.71 22.49 15.15
CA LEU A 338 26.90 22.37 13.69
C LEU A 338 27.87 21.24 13.32
N SER A 339 29.00 21.10 14.03
CA SER A 339 29.93 19.99 13.80
C SER A 339 29.30 18.62 14.04
N ARG A 340 28.43 18.49 15.05
CA ARG A 340 27.69 17.26 15.32
C ARG A 340 26.66 16.96 14.22
N SER A 341 25.95 17.99 13.75
CA SER A 341 25.01 17.85 12.64
C SER A 341 25.71 17.38 11.37
N GLU A 342 26.84 18.01 11.04
CA GLU A 342 27.64 17.68 9.86
C GLU A 342 28.14 16.23 9.91
N THR A 343 28.67 15.81 11.06
CA THR A 343 29.09 14.41 11.28
C THR A 343 27.93 13.43 11.08
N ALA A 344 26.73 13.78 11.54
CA ALA A 344 25.54 12.93 11.39
C ALA A 344 25.03 12.84 9.93
N LEU A 345 25.44 13.77 9.06
CA LEU A 345 25.06 13.82 7.65
C LEU A 345 26.07 13.17 6.70
N VAL A 346 27.27 12.80 7.19
CA VAL A 346 28.31 12.16 6.36
C VAL A 346 27.81 10.85 5.77
N GLY A 347 27.94 10.68 4.45
CA GLY A 347 27.52 9.46 3.73
C GLY A 347 26.02 9.40 3.43
N LEU A 348 25.28 10.48 3.70
CA LEU A 348 23.84 10.60 3.40
C LEU A 348 23.57 11.45 2.15
N GLU A 349 24.60 11.74 1.34
CA GLU A 349 24.47 12.55 0.13
C GLU A 349 23.45 11.94 -0.84
N GLY A 350 22.60 12.79 -1.43
CA GLY A 350 21.52 12.36 -2.32
C GLY A 350 20.27 11.80 -1.64
N HIS A 351 20.20 11.78 -0.30
CA HIS A 351 19.01 11.37 0.43
C HIS A 351 18.24 12.55 1.04
N GLY A 352 16.98 12.72 0.65
CA GLY A 352 16.12 13.77 1.20
C GLY A 352 16.68 15.19 0.95
N ASP A 353 16.69 16.02 1.98
CA ASP A 353 17.13 17.42 1.93
C ASP A 353 18.53 17.62 2.54
N VAL A 354 19.40 16.60 2.47
CA VAL A 354 20.75 16.65 3.06
C VAL A 354 21.57 17.82 2.49
N ASP A 355 21.54 18.04 1.17
CA ASP A 355 22.25 19.14 0.53
C ASP A 355 21.77 20.52 1.00
N GLY A 356 20.46 20.67 1.26
CA GLY A 356 19.88 21.87 1.83
C GLY A 356 20.38 22.12 3.25
N LEU A 357 20.39 21.07 4.08
CA LEU A 357 20.91 21.14 5.44
C LEU A 357 22.41 21.50 5.48
N LEU A 358 23.22 20.91 4.59
CA LEU A 358 24.65 21.23 4.47
C LEU A 358 24.89 22.69 4.08
N LYS A 359 24.09 23.25 3.16
CA LYS A 359 24.13 24.68 2.81
C LYS A 359 23.78 25.59 4.00
N VAL A 360 22.79 25.20 4.81
CA VAL A 360 22.43 25.93 6.03
C VAL A 360 23.57 25.88 7.05
N ILE A 361 24.20 24.71 7.25
CA ILE A 361 25.38 24.57 8.12
C ILE A 361 26.50 25.52 7.66
N ALA A 362 26.84 25.51 6.38
CA ALA A 362 27.90 26.37 5.82
C ALA A 362 27.59 27.85 6.02
N LYS A 363 26.35 28.28 5.79
CA LYS A 363 25.91 29.66 6.03
C LYS A 363 26.04 30.07 7.50
N LEU A 364 25.61 29.19 8.41
CA LEU A 364 25.69 29.44 9.85
C LEU A 364 27.14 29.52 10.34
N ARG A 365 28.03 28.63 9.86
CA ARG A 365 29.47 28.67 10.18
C ARG A 365 30.11 29.99 9.76
N LYS A 366 29.86 30.43 8.53
CA LYS A 366 30.33 31.73 8.05
C LYS A 366 29.85 32.88 8.95
N GLY A 367 28.58 32.86 9.34
CA GLY A 367 28.04 33.86 10.29
C GLY A 367 28.71 33.82 11.67
N ILE A 368 29.05 32.63 12.18
CA ILE A 368 29.77 32.45 13.45
C ILE A 368 31.18 33.03 13.37
N GLU A 369 31.90 32.79 12.28
CA GLU A 369 33.25 33.32 12.04
C GLU A 369 33.23 34.85 11.99
N GLU A 370 32.30 35.44 11.22
CA GLU A 370 32.12 36.89 11.11
C GLU A 370 31.82 37.53 12.48
N LYS A 371 30.86 36.99 13.24
CA LYS A 371 30.54 37.51 14.60
C LYS A 371 31.70 37.33 15.58
N SER A 372 32.46 36.24 15.49
CA SER A 372 33.62 35.98 16.35
C SER A 372 34.74 37.00 16.10
N LEU A 373 35.00 37.35 14.83
CA LEU A 373 35.97 38.37 14.45
C LEU A 373 35.56 39.76 14.96
N LEU A 374 34.28 40.13 14.83
CA LEU A 374 33.74 41.38 15.37
C LEU A 374 33.90 41.45 16.90
N ALA A 375 33.53 40.38 17.61
CA ALA A 375 33.69 40.31 19.06
C ALA A 375 35.16 40.38 19.50
N ALA A 376 36.09 39.83 18.71
CA ALA A 376 37.53 39.93 18.98
C ALA A 376 38.07 41.35 18.75
N ALA A 377 37.56 42.07 17.75
CA ALA A 377 37.93 43.47 17.49
C ALA A 377 37.39 44.43 18.56
N GLU A 378 36.24 44.12 19.16
CA GLU A 378 35.62 44.89 20.25
C GLU A 378 36.23 44.63 21.63
N LYS A 379 37.07 43.59 21.79
CA LYS A 379 37.76 43.36 23.07
C LYS A 379 38.55 44.63 23.43
N PRO A 380 38.18 45.33 24.53
CA PRO A 380 38.82 46.58 24.88
C PRO A 380 40.32 46.35 24.98
N LYS A 381 41.11 47.23 24.34
CA LYS A 381 42.57 47.26 24.49
C LYS A 381 42.87 47.06 25.98
N PRO A 382 43.78 46.15 26.35
CA PRO A 382 44.08 45.87 27.74
C PRO A 382 44.28 47.21 28.42
N ARG A 383 43.42 47.52 29.42
CA ARG A 383 43.61 48.73 30.23
C ARG A 383 45.07 48.68 30.68
N PRO A 384 45.84 49.77 30.51
CA PRO A 384 47.23 49.81 30.94
C PRO A 384 47.28 49.27 32.37
N LYS A 385 48.19 48.31 32.62
CA LYS A 385 48.37 47.70 33.95
C LYS A 385 48.34 48.84 34.96
N PRO A 386 47.38 48.88 35.92
CA PRO A 386 47.48 49.82 37.01
C PRO A 386 48.85 49.63 37.66
N GLU A 387 49.58 50.73 37.86
CA GLU A 387 50.83 50.74 38.60
C GLU A 387 50.65 49.94 39.89
N ALA A 388 51.64 49.11 40.20
CA ALA A 388 51.63 48.23 41.35
C ALA A 388 51.38 49.05 42.62
N VAL A 389 50.15 49.04 43.11
CA VAL A 389 49.83 49.47 44.47
C VAL A 389 50.45 48.41 45.40
N PRO A 390 51.28 48.81 46.38
CA PRO A 390 51.93 47.88 47.29
C PRO A 390 50.88 47.03 48.02
N VAL A 391 51.11 45.72 47.97
CA VAL A 391 50.31 44.70 48.63
C VAL A 391 50.33 44.95 50.15
N PRO A 392 49.18 45.22 50.81
CA PRO A 392 49.10 45.18 52.26
C PRO A 392 49.29 43.74 52.74
N GLU A 393 50.10 43.65 53.78
CA GLU A 393 50.49 42.46 54.53
C GLU A 393 49.30 41.55 54.86
N ALA A 394 49.51 40.24 54.63
CA ALA A 394 48.51 39.20 54.76
C ALA A 394 48.02 39.04 56.21
N ALA A 395 46.71 39.23 56.42
CA ALA A 395 46.02 38.82 57.64
C ALA A 395 45.93 37.28 57.72
N PRO A 396 46.00 36.71 58.94
CA PRO A 396 46.19 35.28 59.16
C PRO A 396 44.98 34.42 58.79
N LYS A 397 45.28 33.23 58.27
CA LYS A 397 44.33 32.17 57.93
C LYS A 397 43.54 31.73 59.16
N PRO A 398 42.19 31.66 59.10
CA PRO A 398 41.42 30.91 60.09
C PRO A 398 41.58 29.41 59.86
N VAL A 399 41.66 28.74 61.00
CA VAL A 399 41.95 27.34 61.25
C VAL A 399 40.80 26.44 60.79
N ALA A 400 41.15 25.24 60.36
CA ALA A 400 40.27 24.15 59.98
C ALA A 400 39.26 23.80 61.08
N ALA A 401 38.03 23.48 60.67
CA ALA A 401 37.04 22.82 61.50
C ALA A 401 36.60 21.53 60.80
N ASP A 402 36.39 20.52 61.63
CA ASP A 402 36.47 19.10 61.37
C ASP A 402 35.38 18.49 60.50
N ALA A 403 35.72 17.30 60.01
CA ALA A 403 34.88 16.34 59.33
C ALA A 403 33.75 15.79 60.21
N VAL A 404 32.61 15.46 59.57
CA VAL A 404 31.63 14.47 60.06
C VAL A 404 31.28 13.54 58.89
N PRO A 405 31.25 12.21 59.08
CA PRO A 405 30.96 11.23 58.04
C PRO A 405 29.47 10.83 57.96
N ASP A 406 29.14 10.23 56.83
CA ASP A 406 28.05 9.29 56.53
C ASP A 406 26.57 9.69 56.73
N ALA A 407 25.84 9.65 55.60
CA ALA A 407 24.46 9.17 55.57
C ALA A 407 24.17 8.50 54.21
N ALA A 408 23.97 7.18 54.26
CA ALA A 408 23.45 6.34 53.18
C ALA A 408 21.94 6.60 52.95
N PRO A 409 21.34 6.10 51.85
CA PRO A 409 20.10 6.62 51.30
C PRO A 409 18.86 6.11 52.03
N ALA A 410 17.89 7.00 52.26
CA ALA A 410 16.56 6.64 52.73
C ALA A 410 15.69 6.20 51.55
N GLU A 411 15.22 4.96 51.62
CA GLU A 411 14.07 4.44 50.90
C GLU A 411 12.82 5.27 51.22
N ALA A 412 12.03 5.59 50.18
CA ALA A 412 10.67 6.07 50.34
C ALA A 412 9.71 4.96 49.87
N PRO A 413 8.72 4.56 50.68
CA PRO A 413 7.67 3.65 50.28
C PRO A 413 6.46 4.41 49.73
N GLY A 414 5.69 3.71 48.90
CA GLY A 414 4.22 3.80 48.97
C GLY A 414 3.51 4.43 47.77
N GLU A 415 2.71 3.57 47.13
CA GLU A 415 1.34 3.85 46.65
C GLU A 415 1.22 4.80 45.44
N GLY A 416 0.61 4.42 44.31
CA GLY A 416 -0.63 3.68 44.16
C GLY A 416 -1.64 4.61 43.46
N ALA A 417 -1.77 4.49 42.14
CA ALA A 417 -2.92 4.97 41.34
C ALA A 417 -2.72 4.43 39.92
N ASP A 418 -3.41 3.36 39.54
CA ASP A 418 -4.79 3.36 39.05
C ASP A 418 -4.85 3.61 37.54
N VAL A 419 -5.52 2.68 36.88
CA VAL A 419 -5.53 2.41 35.46
C VAL A 419 -6.72 3.18 34.89
N GLY A 420 -6.45 4.35 34.31
CA GLY A 420 -7.44 5.09 33.51
C GLY A 420 -7.39 4.64 32.04
N PRO A 421 -8.52 4.29 31.41
CA PRO A 421 -8.55 3.96 29.99
C PRO A 421 -8.36 5.23 29.16
N ASP A 422 -7.48 5.13 28.17
CA ASP A 422 -7.18 6.18 27.21
C ASP A 422 -8.35 6.32 26.22
N ASP A 423 -9.09 7.42 26.37
CA ASP A 423 -10.14 7.90 25.47
C ASP A 423 -9.56 8.14 24.07
N ARG A 424 -9.77 7.18 23.17
CA ARG A 424 -9.66 7.44 21.73
C ARG A 424 -11.00 7.97 21.22
N PRO A 425 -11.01 9.05 20.42
CA PRO A 425 -12.24 9.57 19.86
C PRO A 425 -12.82 8.55 18.88
N THR A 426 -14.02 8.08 19.19
CA THR A 426 -14.88 7.32 18.29
C THR A 426 -15.20 8.21 17.09
N SER A 427 -14.79 7.76 15.90
CA SER A 427 -15.23 8.30 14.63
C SER A 427 -16.75 8.15 14.50
N ASP A 428 -17.40 9.25 14.13
CA ASP A 428 -18.82 9.38 13.85
C ASP A 428 -19.38 8.25 12.98
N LYS A 429 -20.47 7.64 13.46
CA LYS A 429 -21.42 6.92 12.62
C LYS A 429 -22.29 7.93 11.88
N PRO A 430 -22.53 7.78 10.56
CA PRO A 430 -23.59 8.54 9.93
C PRO A 430 -24.96 7.98 10.33
N GLU A 431 -25.83 8.86 10.80
CA GLU A 431 -27.25 8.63 10.98
C GLU A 431 -27.88 8.18 9.67
N ARG A 432 -28.57 7.03 9.71
CA ARG A 432 -29.57 6.67 8.69
C ARG A 432 -30.79 7.56 8.93
N THR A 433 -30.98 8.56 8.07
CA THR A 433 -32.28 9.20 7.89
C THR A 433 -33.20 8.24 7.14
N GLN A 434 -34.35 7.95 7.74
CA GLN A 434 -35.51 7.42 7.05
C GLN A 434 -36.07 8.50 6.14
N GLY A 435 -36.25 8.17 4.86
CA GLY A 435 -36.89 8.97 3.82
C GLY A 435 -37.21 8.08 2.64
#